data_AF-A0A2G4FUX8-F1
#
_entry.id   AF-A0A2G4FUX8-F1
#
_cell.length_a   1.000
_cell.length_b   1.000
_cell.length_c   1.000
_cell.angle_alpha   90.00
_cell.angle_beta   90.00
_cell.angle_gamma   90.00
#
_symmetry.space_group_name_H-M   'P 1'
#
loop_
_entity.id
_entity.type
_entity.pdbx_description
1 polymer ?
#
loop_
_entity_poly.entity_id
_entity_poly.type
_entity_poly.pdbx_seq_one_letter_code
_entity_poly.pdbx_strand_id
1 'polypeptide(L)'
;MLTPLLPRPRWPMLRRALIVAVAATLLPMAASAQTPIVFVHGNGDHAGLWDNVIWRFESNGYPSSRLFAVDLPNPSASSTLTAVELNRSTPEEQTAALAAFVTRVLLTTGAKKVALVGSSRGGMTIRNYVRYGGGAAHVSHVITGGTPNHGVFAIPTLQPNGEFNGAGPYLRGLNRDSEVVPGVKFLALRSDSLDKYAQADGTGLGMKGTPTNVDATGPALRGATNVVLPGTDHREVAFGAAAFRAQYRFITGRAPTQMDIVPDTVAVLEGMISGHANASPTNLPLANAVITVHAVDAATGQRIGAPAYRAVTSHTGRWGPFRASPTARYEFEVAGPDSTVILHVFRLPFPRSSRVVNFRFPAPPATRADSVGVLIVRPRGYLGLGRDTVEFDGTRALGIPPGVPTVDRAIRWVGAREPISVRTRVNGETIVVRTQPGDKRRLVSAEFQRE
;
A
#
# COMPACT_ATOMS: atom_id res chain seq x y z
N MET A 1 78.77 54.93 2.70
CA MET A 1 78.65 55.31 4.12
C MET A 1 77.50 54.51 4.72
N LEU A 2 77.82 53.77 5.79
CA LEU A 2 76.97 53.32 6.92
C LEU A 2 75.63 52.58 6.66
N THR A 3 75.66 51.30 7.02
CA THR A 3 74.59 50.40 7.51
C THR A 3 73.70 51.04 8.60
N PRO A 4 72.46 50.57 8.89
CA PRO A 4 72.28 49.26 9.57
C PRO A 4 71.03 48.42 9.24
N LEU A 5 71.06 47.25 9.85
CA LEU A 5 70.24 46.04 9.80
C LEU A 5 68.96 46.07 10.67
N LEU A 6 68.01 45.18 10.30
CA LEU A 6 66.92 44.52 11.09
C LEU A 6 65.58 45.26 11.29
N PRO A 7 64.43 44.57 11.60
CA PRO A 7 64.15 43.12 11.65
C PRO A 7 62.87 42.67 10.86
N ARG A 8 62.73 41.35 10.62
CA ARG A 8 61.48 40.71 10.12
C ARG A 8 60.41 40.62 11.20
N PRO A 9 59.12 40.87 10.92
CA PRO A 9 58.01 40.35 11.71
C PRO A 9 57.31 39.17 11.02
N ARG A 10 57.03 38.17 11.85
CA ARG A 10 56.35 36.89 11.58
C ARG A 10 54.88 37.14 11.22
N TRP A 11 54.37 36.48 10.17
CA TRP A 11 52.94 36.36 9.94
C TRP A 11 52.36 35.26 10.84
N PRO A 12 51.40 35.55 11.74
CA PRO A 12 50.60 34.51 12.35
C PRO A 12 49.53 34.06 11.35
N MET A 13 49.64 32.82 10.89
CA MET A 13 48.51 32.07 10.35
C MET A 13 47.43 31.98 11.44
N LEU A 14 46.29 32.65 11.24
CA LEU A 14 45.10 32.42 12.06
C LEU A 14 43.87 32.13 11.18
N ARG A 15 43.50 30.84 11.21
CA ARG A 15 42.13 30.32 11.33
C ARG A 15 41.11 30.71 10.26
N ARG A 16 41.05 29.90 9.20
CA ARG A 16 39.76 29.51 8.60
C ARG A 16 39.37 28.15 9.18
N ALA A 17 38.57 28.16 10.25
CA ALA A 17 37.87 26.97 10.69
C ALA A 17 36.47 27.37 11.17
N LEU A 18 35.51 26.51 10.80
CA LEU A 18 34.13 26.41 11.25
C LEU A 18 33.07 27.33 10.61
N ILE A 19 32.54 26.88 9.47
CA ILE A 19 31.07 26.85 9.22
C ILE A 19 30.74 25.51 8.56
N VAL A 20 30.77 24.40 9.33
CA VAL A 20 30.20 23.11 8.88
C VAL A 20 29.35 22.44 9.98
N ALA A 21 29.40 22.91 11.23
CA ALA A 21 28.75 22.22 12.35
C ALA A 21 27.26 22.56 12.59
N VAL A 22 26.67 23.56 11.93
CA VAL A 22 25.28 23.99 12.21
C VAL A 22 24.23 23.26 11.36
N ALA A 23 24.59 22.80 10.15
CA ALA A 23 23.63 22.09 9.28
C ALA A 23 23.28 20.68 9.80
N ALA A 24 24.22 20.00 10.47
CA ALA A 24 24.03 18.64 10.95
C ALA A 24 23.15 18.53 12.22
N THR A 25 23.03 19.60 13.02
CA THR A 25 22.20 19.63 14.23
C THR A 25 20.75 20.06 13.99
N LEU A 26 20.48 20.80 12.91
CA LEU A 26 19.11 21.24 12.53
C LEU A 26 18.27 20.13 11.86
N LEU A 27 18.90 19.22 11.12
CA LEU A 27 18.24 18.09 10.45
C LEU A 27 17.52 17.13 11.44
N PRO A 28 18.14 16.68 12.55
CA PRO A 28 17.46 15.85 13.55
C PRO A 28 16.29 16.57 14.26
N MET A 29 16.40 17.88 14.51
CA MET A 29 15.30 18.66 15.12
C MET A 29 14.10 18.79 14.17
N ALA A 30 14.32 19.02 12.88
CA ALA A 30 13.26 19.12 11.88
C ALA A 30 12.53 17.77 11.68
N ALA A 31 13.26 16.65 11.65
CA ALA A 31 12.69 15.30 11.58
C ALA A 31 11.96 14.88 12.87
N SER A 32 12.33 15.46 14.02
CA SER A 32 11.65 15.27 15.31
C SER A 32 10.28 15.97 15.37
N ALA A 33 10.12 17.07 14.63
CA ALA A 33 8.91 17.91 14.66
C ALA A 33 7.75 17.36 13.81
N GLN A 34 8.02 16.49 12.84
CA GLN A 34 6.97 15.95 11.97
C GLN A 34 6.16 14.85 12.66
N THR A 35 4.84 14.96 12.54
CA THR A 35 3.90 13.96 13.05
C THR A 35 4.11 12.64 12.29
N PRO A 36 4.36 11.50 12.98
CA PRO A 36 4.39 10.19 12.34
C PRO A 36 3.07 9.88 11.65
N ILE A 37 3.14 9.29 10.46
CA ILE A 37 1.98 8.86 9.69
C ILE A 37 1.92 7.32 9.74
N VAL A 38 0.75 6.80 10.12
CA VAL A 38 0.45 5.37 10.07
C VAL A 38 -0.60 5.14 8.98
N PHE A 39 -0.22 4.35 7.98
CA PHE A 39 -1.05 3.93 6.87
C PHE A 39 -1.71 2.57 7.16
N VAL A 40 -3.04 2.49 7.01
CA VAL A 40 -3.87 1.34 7.39
C VAL A 40 -4.60 0.81 6.16
N HIS A 41 -4.30 -0.42 5.74
CA HIS A 41 -4.87 -1.02 4.54
C HIS A 41 -6.35 -1.43 4.70
N GLY A 42 -7.01 -1.72 3.58
CA GLY A 42 -8.40 -2.16 3.52
C GLY A 42 -8.62 -3.65 3.80
N ASN A 43 -9.86 -4.09 3.58
CA ASN A 43 -10.27 -5.47 3.76
C ASN A 43 -9.51 -6.40 2.81
N GLY A 44 -8.83 -7.41 3.35
CA GLY A 44 -8.05 -8.36 2.55
C GLY A 44 -6.73 -7.82 1.98
N ASP A 45 -6.38 -6.55 2.18
CA ASP A 45 -5.14 -5.94 1.68
C ASP A 45 -3.97 -6.08 2.68
N HIS A 46 -2.82 -5.45 2.41
CA HIS A 46 -1.61 -5.45 3.25
C HIS A 46 -0.87 -4.10 3.17
N ALA A 47 0.16 -3.90 4.00
CA ALA A 47 0.90 -2.64 4.11
C ALA A 47 1.57 -2.18 2.80
N GLY A 48 1.96 -3.12 1.95
CA GLY A 48 2.69 -2.86 0.70
C GLY A 48 1.96 -2.02 -0.34
N LEU A 49 0.63 -1.86 -0.22
CA LEU A 49 -0.12 -0.95 -1.09
C LEU A 49 0.26 0.53 -0.87
N TRP A 50 0.90 0.86 0.26
CA TRP A 50 1.25 2.24 0.63
C TRP A 50 2.63 2.72 0.18
N ASP A 51 3.47 1.85 -0.39
CA ASP A 51 4.83 2.19 -0.85
C ASP A 51 4.90 3.47 -1.71
N ASN A 52 4.02 3.63 -2.70
CA ASN A 52 3.97 4.82 -3.55
C ASN A 52 3.64 6.09 -2.78
N VAL A 53 2.69 6.00 -1.85
CA VAL A 53 2.30 7.14 -1.03
C VAL A 53 3.46 7.51 -0.12
N ILE A 54 4.09 6.52 0.52
CA ILE A 54 5.31 6.69 1.34
C ILE A 54 6.41 7.38 0.52
N TRP A 55 6.71 6.88 -0.67
CA TRP A 55 7.71 7.45 -1.56
C TRP A 55 7.41 8.88 -2.00
N ARG A 56 6.14 9.21 -2.24
CA ARG A 56 5.72 10.58 -2.53
C ARG A 56 5.91 11.50 -1.32
N PHE A 57 5.63 11.03 -0.10
CA PHE A 57 5.94 11.78 1.12
C PHE A 57 7.46 12.01 1.26
N GLU A 58 8.27 10.97 1.09
CA GLU A 58 9.74 11.07 1.15
C GLU A 58 10.31 12.02 0.09
N SER A 59 9.78 11.98 -1.13
CA SER A 59 10.13 12.89 -2.23
C SER A 59 9.81 14.35 -1.92
N ASN A 60 9.00 14.60 -0.89
CA ASN A 60 8.65 15.93 -0.39
C ASN A 60 9.33 16.24 0.97
N GLY A 61 10.36 15.48 1.34
CA GLY A 61 11.17 15.70 2.53
C GLY A 61 10.56 15.18 3.84
N TYR A 62 9.56 14.31 3.77
CA TYR A 62 9.10 13.58 4.96
C TYR A 62 10.09 12.47 5.31
N PRO A 63 10.60 12.37 6.55
CA PRO A 63 11.61 11.39 6.93
C PRO A 63 10.99 10.01 7.00
N SER A 64 11.70 9.02 6.47
CA SER A 64 11.30 7.61 6.49
C SER A 64 11.05 7.08 7.91
N SER A 65 11.72 7.63 8.92
CA SER A 65 11.51 7.31 10.34
C SER A 65 10.16 7.79 10.90
N ARG A 66 9.38 8.54 10.12
CA ARG A 66 8.03 9.02 10.46
C ARG A 66 6.94 8.39 9.60
N LEU A 67 7.27 7.47 8.70
CA LEU A 67 6.30 6.84 7.79
C LEU A 67 6.19 5.34 8.10
N PHE A 68 5.00 4.92 8.48
CA PHE A 68 4.72 3.54 8.90
C PHE A 68 3.50 3.01 8.18
N ALA A 69 3.55 1.78 7.67
CA ALA A 69 2.35 1.09 7.20
C ALA A 69 2.19 -0.20 8.02
N VAL A 70 0.97 -0.44 8.49
CA VAL A 70 0.66 -1.59 9.35
C VAL A 70 0.13 -2.75 8.52
N ASP A 71 0.64 -3.96 8.76
CA ASP A 71 0.03 -5.21 8.32
C ASP A 71 -0.91 -5.69 9.44
N LEU A 72 -2.19 -5.32 9.37
CA LEU A 72 -3.18 -5.81 10.33
C LEU A 72 -3.43 -7.30 10.08
N PRO A 73 -3.44 -8.14 11.14
CA PRO A 73 -3.62 -9.58 11.02
C PRO A 73 -5.04 -9.91 10.56
N ASN A 74 -5.19 -11.01 9.82
CA ASN A 74 -6.46 -11.53 9.32
C ASN A 74 -7.35 -10.43 8.69
N PRO A 75 -6.87 -9.74 7.65
CA PRO A 75 -7.44 -8.49 7.17
C PRO A 75 -8.85 -8.61 6.58
N SER A 76 -9.36 -9.83 6.38
CA SER A 76 -10.74 -10.10 5.98
C SER A 76 -11.70 -9.97 7.17
N ALA A 77 -12.76 -9.19 7.02
CA ALA A 77 -13.80 -9.03 8.03
C ALA A 77 -14.52 -10.33 8.35
N SER A 78 -14.80 -10.62 9.61
CA SER A 78 -15.70 -11.71 10.00
C SER A 78 -17.13 -11.50 9.46
N SER A 79 -17.91 -12.58 9.33
CA SER A 79 -19.29 -12.54 8.85
C SER A 79 -20.22 -11.71 9.73
N THR A 80 -19.91 -11.61 11.03
CA THR A 80 -20.60 -10.75 12.00
C THR A 80 -19.61 -10.01 12.88
N LEU A 81 -20.08 -9.02 13.64
CA LEU A 81 -19.25 -8.23 14.57
C LEU A 81 -18.54 -9.06 15.64
N THR A 82 -19.01 -10.26 15.95
CA THR A 82 -18.51 -11.10 17.04
C THR A 82 -18.15 -12.53 16.60
N ALA A 83 -18.29 -12.85 15.31
CA ALA A 83 -18.00 -14.19 14.83
C ALA A 83 -16.49 -14.48 14.90
N VAL A 84 -16.16 -15.56 15.59
CA VAL A 84 -14.81 -16.13 15.62
C VAL A 84 -14.66 -17.03 14.42
N GLU A 85 -13.94 -16.54 13.42
CA GLU A 85 -13.76 -17.23 12.14
C GLU A 85 -12.29 -17.32 11.79
N LEU A 86 -11.88 -18.51 11.36
CA LEU A 86 -10.48 -18.76 11.03
C LEU A 86 -10.02 -17.83 9.88
N ASN A 87 -8.92 -17.10 10.12
CA ASN A 87 -8.30 -16.13 9.20
C ASN A 87 -9.17 -14.93 8.83
N ARG A 88 -10.14 -14.59 9.70
CA ARG A 88 -10.92 -13.36 9.61
C ARG A 88 -10.80 -12.60 10.93
N SER A 89 -11.30 -11.38 10.95
CA SER A 89 -11.23 -10.54 12.14
C SER A 89 -12.47 -9.69 12.34
N THR A 90 -12.84 -9.53 13.61
CA THR A 90 -13.86 -8.59 14.05
C THR A 90 -13.34 -7.14 14.07
N PRO A 91 -14.22 -6.14 14.13
CA PRO A 91 -13.81 -4.75 14.36
C PRO A 91 -12.97 -4.56 15.63
N GLU A 92 -13.29 -5.32 16.69
CA GLU A 92 -12.58 -5.25 17.97
C GLU A 92 -11.12 -5.71 17.82
N GLU A 93 -10.89 -6.86 17.20
CA GLU A 93 -9.54 -7.40 16.96
C GLU A 93 -8.69 -6.47 16.09
N GLN A 94 -9.27 -5.92 15.02
CA GLN A 94 -8.57 -4.94 14.18
C GLN A 94 -8.23 -3.66 14.94
N THR A 95 -9.13 -3.20 15.81
CA THR A 95 -8.93 -2.00 16.63
C THR A 95 -7.83 -2.20 17.66
N ALA A 96 -7.81 -3.35 18.33
CA ALA A 96 -6.75 -3.72 19.27
C ALA A 96 -5.38 -3.82 18.57
N ALA A 97 -5.33 -4.44 17.38
CA ALA A 97 -4.10 -4.53 16.59
C ALA A 97 -3.59 -3.15 16.15
N LEU A 98 -4.48 -2.25 15.70
CA LEU A 98 -4.11 -0.87 15.37
C LEU A 98 -3.63 -0.10 16.60
N ALA A 99 -4.31 -0.22 17.75
CA ALA A 99 -3.93 0.44 18.99
C ALA A 99 -2.52 0.03 19.45
N ALA A 100 -2.20 -1.26 19.38
CA ALA A 100 -0.87 -1.79 19.70
C ALA A 100 0.19 -1.25 18.74
N PHE A 101 -0.12 -1.16 17.44
CA PHE A 101 0.80 -0.60 16.45
C PHE A 101 1.04 0.90 16.67
N VAL A 102 -0.01 1.69 16.92
CA VAL A 102 0.11 3.13 17.23
C VAL A 102 0.95 3.34 18.47
N THR A 103 0.72 2.56 19.53
CA THR A 103 1.54 2.61 20.75
C THR A 103 3.02 2.39 20.44
N ARG A 104 3.35 1.38 19.63
CA ARG A 104 4.73 1.12 19.20
C ARG A 104 5.33 2.27 18.41
N VAL A 105 4.56 2.93 17.53
CA VAL A 105 5.02 4.08 16.76
C VAL A 105 5.31 5.26 17.67
N LEU A 106 4.42 5.56 18.63
CA LEU A 106 4.64 6.64 19.59
C LEU A 106 5.90 6.39 20.43
N LEU A 107 6.08 5.16 20.94
CA LEU A 107 7.26 4.78 21.71
C LEU A 107 8.56 4.86 20.87
N THR A 108 8.54 4.34 19.65
CA THR A 108 9.70 4.35 18.75
C THR A 108 10.12 5.77 18.37
N THR A 109 9.16 6.67 18.19
CA THR A 109 9.40 7.98 17.58
C THR A 109 9.44 9.14 18.59
N GLY A 110 9.06 8.88 19.85
CA GLY A 110 8.88 9.90 20.89
C GLY A 110 7.76 10.91 20.62
N ALA A 111 6.96 10.73 19.57
CA ALA A 111 5.85 11.63 19.26
C ALA A 111 4.70 11.46 20.25
N LYS A 112 3.96 12.54 20.50
CA LYS A 112 2.74 12.50 21.34
C LYS A 112 1.51 12.03 20.58
N LYS A 113 1.48 12.27 19.27
CA LYS A 113 0.36 11.93 18.38
C LYS A 113 0.86 11.41 17.03
N VAL A 114 0.03 10.61 16.38
CA VAL A 114 0.20 10.19 14.97
C VAL A 114 -0.88 10.81 14.08
N ALA A 115 -0.66 10.80 12.77
CA ALA A 115 -1.69 10.93 11.75
C ALA A 115 -2.05 9.53 11.23
N LEU A 116 -3.32 9.24 11.05
CA LEU A 116 -3.80 7.94 10.55
C LEU A 116 -4.43 8.12 9.17
N VAL A 117 -4.01 7.31 8.21
CA VAL A 117 -4.53 7.30 6.84
C VAL A 117 -5.04 5.90 6.53
N GLY A 118 -6.34 5.75 6.33
CA GLY A 118 -6.98 4.47 6.08
C GLY A 118 -7.61 4.37 4.70
N SER A 119 -7.43 3.22 4.04
CA SER A 119 -8.15 2.86 2.83
C SER A 119 -9.29 1.90 3.17
N SER A 120 -10.47 2.09 2.58
CA SER A 120 -11.60 1.16 2.68
C SER A 120 -11.89 0.79 4.16
N ARG A 121 -12.00 -0.49 4.50
CA ARG A 121 -12.14 -1.02 5.89
C ARG A 121 -11.15 -0.40 6.89
N GLY A 122 -9.91 -0.10 6.50
CA GLY A 122 -8.91 0.49 7.38
C GLY A 122 -9.34 1.85 7.93
N GLY A 123 -10.11 2.63 7.18
CA GLY A 123 -10.72 3.85 7.69
C GLY A 123 -11.78 3.60 8.77
N MET A 124 -12.57 2.53 8.64
CA MET A 124 -13.53 2.11 9.68
C MET A 124 -12.80 1.69 10.95
N THR A 125 -11.70 0.93 10.82
CA THR A 125 -10.83 0.56 11.95
C THR A 125 -10.25 1.79 12.65
N ILE A 126 -9.75 2.78 11.89
CA ILE A 126 -9.26 4.04 12.45
C ILE A 126 -10.36 4.76 13.22
N ARG A 127 -11.57 4.89 12.65
CA ARG A 127 -12.70 5.56 13.30
C ARG A 127 -13.07 4.86 14.61
N ASN A 128 -13.09 3.53 14.63
CA ASN A 128 -13.37 2.75 15.83
C ASN A 128 -12.28 2.93 16.90
N TYR A 129 -11.00 2.89 16.51
CA TYR A 129 -9.89 3.17 17.42
C TYR A 129 -9.95 4.56 18.03
N VAL A 130 -10.18 5.60 17.21
CA VAL A 130 -10.23 6.98 17.70
C VAL A 130 -11.42 7.22 18.61
N ARG A 131 -12.58 6.63 18.30
CA ARG A 131 -13.81 6.83 19.08
C ARG A 131 -13.90 5.98 20.34
N TYR A 132 -13.56 4.70 20.24
CA TYR A 132 -13.81 3.70 21.30
C TYR A 132 -12.53 3.04 21.82
N GLY A 133 -11.48 2.96 21.00
CA GLY A 133 -10.20 2.33 21.36
C GLY A 133 -9.19 3.26 22.06
N GLY A 134 -9.62 4.42 22.57
CA GLY A 134 -8.75 5.39 23.26
C GLY A 134 -7.87 6.25 22.34
N GLY A 135 -8.04 6.15 21.01
CA GLY A 135 -7.18 6.84 20.05
C GLY A 135 -7.30 8.36 20.02
N ALA A 136 -8.37 8.96 20.56
CA ALA A 136 -8.58 10.42 20.57
C ALA A 136 -7.40 11.21 21.17
N ALA A 137 -6.78 10.68 22.23
CA ALA A 137 -5.62 11.31 22.88
C ALA A 137 -4.33 11.22 22.04
N HIS A 138 -4.26 10.22 21.15
CA HIS A 138 -3.03 9.81 20.45
C HIS A 138 -3.04 10.14 18.95
N VAL A 139 -4.13 10.71 18.44
CA VAL A 139 -4.30 10.99 17.01
C VAL A 139 -4.49 12.49 16.79
N SER A 140 -3.83 13.00 15.76
CA SER A 140 -3.89 14.41 15.32
C SER A 140 -4.78 14.60 14.10
N HIS A 141 -4.66 13.68 13.13
CA HIS A 141 -5.35 13.68 11.86
C HIS A 141 -5.87 12.28 11.56
N VAL A 142 -7.07 12.21 11.01
CA VAL A 142 -7.66 11.01 10.41
C VAL A 142 -7.98 11.32 8.96
N ILE A 143 -7.51 10.46 8.07
CA ILE A 143 -7.87 10.48 6.65
C ILE A 143 -8.52 9.15 6.28
N THR A 144 -9.72 9.20 5.72
CA THR A 144 -10.44 8.03 5.22
C THR A 144 -10.56 8.10 3.71
N GLY A 145 -9.97 7.15 2.97
CA GLY A 145 -10.05 7.07 1.51
C GLY A 145 -10.94 5.93 1.04
N GLY A 146 -12.04 6.24 0.34
CA GLY A 146 -12.98 5.22 -0.15
C GLY A 146 -13.60 4.40 0.98
N THR A 147 -13.56 4.90 2.22
CA THR A 147 -14.01 4.17 3.39
C THR A 147 -15.53 4.06 3.36
N PRO A 148 -16.12 2.86 3.52
CA PRO A 148 -17.57 2.66 3.63
C PRO A 148 -18.18 3.25 4.93
N ASN A 149 -18.06 4.57 5.12
CA ASN A 149 -18.46 5.27 6.33
C ASN A 149 -19.97 5.19 6.62
N HIS A 150 -20.77 4.98 5.58
CA HIS A 150 -22.21 4.71 5.64
C HIS A 150 -22.56 3.31 5.09
N GLY A 151 -21.57 2.42 4.99
CA GLY A 151 -21.73 1.05 4.52
C GLY A 151 -21.49 0.90 3.03
N VAL A 152 -21.36 -0.36 2.60
CA VAL A 152 -21.40 -0.73 1.18
C VAL A 152 -22.84 -1.01 0.71
N PHE A 153 -23.74 -1.16 1.67
CA PHE A 153 -25.19 -1.11 1.57
C PHE A 153 -25.74 -0.70 2.95
N ALA A 154 -26.98 -0.22 3.02
CA ALA A 154 -27.71 0.12 4.23
C ALA A 154 -29.10 -0.53 4.19
N ILE A 155 -29.14 -1.84 4.39
CA ILE A 155 -30.35 -2.68 4.29
C ILE A 155 -30.52 -3.43 5.61
N PRO A 156 -31.55 -3.14 6.44
CA PRO A 156 -31.68 -3.70 7.79
C PRO A 156 -31.70 -5.24 7.85
N THR A 157 -32.20 -5.90 6.81
CA THR A 157 -32.37 -7.36 6.76
C THR A 157 -31.17 -8.09 6.16
N LEU A 158 -30.28 -7.41 5.43
CA LEU A 158 -29.12 -8.02 4.80
C LEU A 158 -27.91 -7.93 5.72
N GLN A 159 -27.38 -9.07 6.18
CA GLN A 159 -26.23 -9.11 7.10
C GLN A 159 -26.38 -8.09 8.25
N PRO A 160 -27.45 -8.19 9.09
CA PRO A 160 -27.78 -7.18 10.09
C PRO A 160 -26.64 -6.91 11.10
N ASN A 161 -25.77 -7.91 11.32
CA ASN A 161 -24.61 -7.83 12.19
C ASN A 161 -23.28 -7.77 11.42
N GLY A 162 -23.29 -7.51 10.11
CA GLY A 162 -22.07 -7.32 9.31
C GLY A 162 -21.51 -5.92 9.50
N GLU A 163 -20.18 -5.79 9.59
CA GLU A 163 -19.54 -4.48 9.79
C GLU A 163 -19.73 -3.50 8.61
N PHE A 164 -20.01 -4.00 7.41
CA PHE A 164 -20.20 -3.17 6.20
C PHE A 164 -21.66 -2.71 5.96
N ASN A 165 -22.60 -3.09 6.82
CA ASN A 165 -24.00 -2.66 6.70
C ASN A 165 -24.21 -1.31 7.40
N GLY A 166 -24.53 -0.27 6.63
CA GLY A 166 -24.84 1.08 7.13
C GLY A 166 -26.04 1.13 8.07
N ALA A 167 -26.99 0.19 7.93
CA ALA A 167 -28.12 0.04 8.85
C ALA A 167 -27.77 -0.79 10.10
N GLY A 168 -26.60 -1.44 10.11
CA GLY A 168 -26.12 -2.31 11.17
C GLY A 168 -25.61 -1.55 12.40
N PRO A 169 -25.47 -2.23 13.56
CA PRO A 169 -25.13 -1.59 14.83
C PRO A 169 -23.73 -0.95 14.82
N TYR A 170 -22.78 -1.51 14.08
CA TYR A 170 -21.41 -0.98 14.03
C TYR A 170 -21.33 0.42 13.41
N LEU A 171 -21.80 0.58 12.17
CA LEU A 171 -21.76 1.87 11.48
C LEU A 171 -22.74 2.88 12.09
N ARG A 172 -23.91 2.45 12.55
CA ARG A 172 -24.79 3.32 13.36
C ARG A 172 -24.11 3.80 14.63
N GLY A 173 -23.32 2.96 15.29
CA GLY A 173 -22.53 3.32 16.45
C GLY A 173 -21.43 4.34 16.14
N LEU A 174 -20.70 4.14 15.03
CA LEU A 174 -19.66 5.09 14.60
C LEU A 174 -20.22 6.45 14.15
N ASN A 175 -21.44 6.48 13.62
CA ASN A 175 -22.09 7.69 13.09
C ASN A 175 -23.06 8.36 14.09
N ARG A 176 -23.20 7.81 15.31
CA ARG A 176 -24.12 8.34 16.32
C ARG A 176 -23.66 9.72 16.80
N ASP A 177 -24.59 10.67 16.82
CA ASP A 177 -24.43 12.07 17.26
C ASP A 177 -23.46 12.90 16.41
N SER A 178 -22.20 12.48 16.33
CA SER A 178 -21.13 13.06 15.52
C SER A 178 -20.41 11.95 14.76
N GLU A 179 -19.99 12.21 13.52
CA GLU A 179 -19.19 11.26 12.72
C GLU A 179 -17.68 11.45 12.86
N VAL A 180 -17.28 12.54 13.56
CA VAL A 180 -15.92 12.92 13.89
C VAL A 180 -15.74 13.02 15.41
N VAL A 181 -14.48 12.98 15.87
CA VAL A 181 -14.14 13.07 17.29
C VAL A 181 -13.51 14.45 17.57
N PRO A 182 -14.01 15.22 18.56
CA PRO A 182 -13.44 16.51 18.93
C PRO A 182 -11.94 16.45 19.22
N GLY A 183 -11.20 17.47 18.79
CA GLY A 183 -9.74 17.54 18.98
C GLY A 183 -8.91 16.71 17.98
N VAL A 184 -9.56 16.00 17.05
CA VAL A 184 -8.92 15.29 15.93
C VAL A 184 -9.43 15.87 14.61
N LYS A 185 -8.52 16.15 13.67
CA LYS A 185 -8.90 16.68 12.35
C LYS A 185 -9.27 15.54 11.42
N PHE A 186 -10.41 15.63 10.73
CA PHE A 186 -10.87 14.60 9.79
C PHE A 186 -10.90 15.09 8.34
N LEU A 187 -10.41 14.25 7.44
CA LEU A 187 -10.55 14.35 5.99
C LEU A 187 -11.15 13.05 5.43
N ALA A 188 -12.23 13.16 4.68
CA ALA A 188 -12.78 12.07 3.90
C ALA A 188 -12.51 12.30 2.40
N LEU A 189 -11.81 11.37 1.78
CA LEU A 189 -11.56 11.32 0.35
C LEU A 189 -12.54 10.33 -0.27
N ARG A 190 -13.27 10.79 -1.30
CA ARG A 190 -14.25 9.96 -2.00
C ARG A 190 -14.11 10.08 -3.50
N SER A 191 -14.45 9.01 -4.20
CA SER A 191 -14.67 9.05 -5.64
C SER A 191 -15.87 9.93 -5.97
N ASP A 192 -15.91 10.45 -7.18
CA ASP A 192 -17.11 11.07 -7.75
C ASP A 192 -18.17 10.02 -8.10
N SER A 193 -17.76 8.88 -8.67
CA SER A 193 -18.69 7.87 -9.23
C SER A 193 -18.12 6.46 -9.43
N LEU A 194 -16.80 6.26 -9.34
CA LEU A 194 -16.13 5.01 -9.73
C LEU A 194 -15.75 4.10 -8.55
N ASP A 195 -16.20 4.42 -7.34
CA ASP A 195 -16.04 3.54 -6.19
C ASP A 195 -17.12 2.45 -6.20
N LYS A 196 -16.74 1.20 -6.51
CA LYS A 196 -17.67 0.06 -6.60
C LYS A 196 -18.45 -0.27 -5.32
N TYR A 197 -17.99 0.21 -4.17
CA TYR A 197 -18.63 0.01 -2.87
C TYR A 197 -19.51 1.18 -2.45
N ALA A 198 -19.57 2.26 -3.26
CA ALA A 198 -20.38 3.44 -3.04
C ALA A 198 -21.31 3.67 -4.25
N GLN A 199 -22.13 2.66 -4.56
CA GLN A 199 -23.02 2.61 -5.72
C GLN A 199 -24.47 2.40 -5.28
N ALA A 200 -25.41 3.05 -5.96
CA ALA A 200 -26.86 2.88 -5.70
C ALA A 200 -27.36 1.46 -6.02
N ASP A 201 -26.72 0.77 -6.95
CA ASP A 201 -27.02 -0.62 -7.33
C ASP A 201 -25.94 -1.59 -6.83
N GLY A 202 -26.37 -2.76 -6.37
CA GLY A 202 -25.53 -3.80 -5.79
C GLY A 202 -24.66 -4.58 -6.78
N THR A 203 -24.56 -4.20 -8.05
CA THR A 203 -23.75 -4.90 -9.08
C THR A 203 -22.31 -5.15 -8.61
N GLY A 204 -21.65 -4.15 -8.03
CA GLY A 204 -20.27 -4.27 -7.53
C GLY A 204 -20.10 -5.25 -6.36
N LEU A 205 -21.21 -5.64 -5.74
CA LEU A 205 -21.32 -6.58 -4.62
C LEU A 205 -21.83 -7.96 -5.05
N GLY A 206 -22.07 -8.18 -6.35
CA GLY A 206 -22.69 -9.40 -6.86
C GLY A 206 -24.21 -9.47 -6.66
N MET A 207 -24.87 -8.36 -6.33
CA MET A 207 -26.30 -8.25 -6.04
C MET A 207 -27.01 -7.35 -7.07
N LYS A 208 -26.75 -7.56 -8.35
CA LYS A 208 -27.26 -6.71 -9.45
C LYS A 208 -28.78 -6.53 -9.35
N GLY A 209 -29.25 -5.29 -9.49
CA GLY A 209 -30.67 -4.93 -9.40
C GLY A 209 -31.14 -4.66 -7.97
N THR A 210 -30.30 -4.87 -6.95
CA THR A 210 -30.64 -4.59 -5.55
C THR A 210 -30.25 -3.16 -5.20
N PRO A 211 -31.20 -2.29 -4.79
CA PRO A 211 -30.87 -0.97 -4.25
C PRO A 211 -30.07 -1.11 -2.96
N THR A 212 -28.87 -0.54 -2.94
CA THR A 212 -27.97 -0.63 -1.78
C THR A 212 -28.32 0.37 -0.68
N ASN A 213 -29.13 1.40 -0.99
CA ASN A 213 -29.38 2.56 -0.13
C ASN A 213 -28.11 3.34 0.26
N VAL A 214 -27.05 3.25 -0.56
CA VAL A 214 -25.85 4.09 -0.49
C VAL A 214 -25.53 4.64 -1.87
N ASP A 215 -24.72 5.70 -1.96
CA ASP A 215 -24.28 6.29 -3.22
C ASP A 215 -22.85 6.83 -3.11
N ALA A 216 -22.39 7.57 -4.12
CA ALA A 216 -21.04 8.12 -4.17
C ALA A 216 -20.72 9.12 -3.04
N THR A 217 -21.73 9.58 -2.28
CA THR A 217 -21.57 10.40 -1.07
C THR A 217 -21.37 9.56 0.19
N GLY A 218 -21.66 8.26 0.16
CA GLY A 218 -21.55 7.34 1.29
C GLY A 218 -20.20 7.35 2.03
N PRO A 219 -19.05 7.55 1.36
CA PRO A 219 -17.77 7.69 2.05
C PRO A 219 -17.56 9.02 2.78
N ALA A 220 -18.41 10.03 2.57
CA ALA A 220 -18.31 11.32 3.27
C ALA A 220 -18.54 11.17 4.78
N LEU A 221 -18.04 12.14 5.55
CA LEU A 221 -18.25 12.25 7.00
C LEU A 221 -18.74 13.65 7.37
N ARG A 222 -19.86 13.73 8.06
CA ARG A 222 -20.38 14.97 8.63
C ARG A 222 -19.42 15.53 9.69
N GLY A 223 -19.06 16.80 9.55
CA GLY A 223 -18.08 17.46 10.42
C GLY A 223 -16.61 17.26 9.99
N ALA A 224 -16.34 16.47 8.95
CA ALA A 224 -15.02 16.37 8.33
C ALA A 224 -14.86 17.36 7.16
N THR A 225 -13.61 17.59 6.75
CA THR A 225 -13.35 18.09 5.40
C THR A 225 -13.65 16.95 4.42
N ASN A 226 -14.51 17.17 3.43
CA ASN A 226 -14.86 16.17 2.43
C ASN A 226 -14.34 16.59 1.06
N VAL A 227 -13.52 15.75 0.42
CA VAL A 227 -12.92 16.04 -0.88
C VAL A 227 -13.30 14.95 -1.87
N VAL A 228 -13.82 15.39 -3.02
CA VAL A 228 -14.09 14.52 -4.17
C VAL A 228 -12.83 14.44 -5.03
N LEU A 229 -12.44 13.22 -5.41
CA LEU A 229 -11.35 12.95 -6.34
C LEU A 229 -11.97 12.39 -7.63
N PRO A 230 -12.17 13.23 -8.66
CA PRO A 230 -12.83 12.80 -9.89
C PRO A 230 -12.07 11.70 -10.61
N GLY A 231 -12.80 10.70 -11.14
CA GLY A 231 -12.23 9.64 -11.97
C GLY A 231 -11.36 8.62 -11.23
N THR A 232 -11.25 8.69 -9.90
CA THR A 232 -10.56 7.68 -9.10
C THR A 232 -11.49 6.54 -8.75
N ASP A 233 -11.04 5.29 -8.89
CA ASP A 233 -11.75 4.13 -8.35
C ASP A 233 -11.59 3.98 -6.82
N HIS A 234 -12.22 2.95 -6.25
CA HIS A 234 -12.20 2.66 -4.81
C HIS A 234 -10.80 2.52 -4.19
N ARG A 235 -9.80 2.07 -4.95
CA ARG A 235 -8.43 1.94 -4.44
C ARG A 235 -7.64 3.23 -4.70
N GLU A 236 -7.75 3.80 -5.88
CA GLU A 236 -7.01 5.02 -6.24
C GLU A 236 -7.36 6.23 -5.36
N VAL A 237 -8.60 6.30 -4.85
CA VAL A 237 -9.03 7.35 -3.91
C VAL A 237 -8.21 7.36 -2.60
N ALA A 238 -7.48 6.28 -2.30
CA ALA A 238 -6.55 6.20 -1.18
C ALA A 238 -5.06 6.23 -1.61
N PHE A 239 -4.72 5.62 -2.75
CA PHE A 239 -3.33 5.36 -3.14
C PHE A 239 -2.81 6.25 -4.29
N GLY A 240 -3.71 6.85 -5.07
CA GLY A 240 -3.40 7.59 -6.29
C GLY A 240 -2.77 8.96 -6.04
N ALA A 241 -2.26 9.60 -7.10
CA ALA A 241 -1.59 10.90 -7.01
C ALA A 241 -2.51 12.01 -6.46
N ALA A 242 -3.79 12.02 -6.86
CA ALA A 242 -4.77 12.97 -6.35
C ALA A 242 -5.01 12.78 -4.83
N ALA A 243 -5.09 11.53 -4.38
CA ALA A 243 -5.21 11.20 -2.96
C ALA A 243 -3.98 11.65 -2.17
N PHE A 244 -2.77 11.37 -2.67
CA PHE A 244 -1.52 11.85 -2.06
C PHE A 244 -1.51 13.38 -1.89
N ARG A 245 -1.89 14.14 -2.94
CA ARG A 245 -1.92 15.62 -2.87
C ARG A 245 -2.82 16.10 -1.74
N ALA A 246 -4.02 15.51 -1.60
CA ALA A 246 -4.97 15.87 -0.55
C ALA A 246 -4.44 15.46 0.84
N GLN A 247 -3.89 14.25 0.97
CA GLN A 247 -3.30 13.75 2.21
C GLN A 247 -2.15 14.64 2.70
N TYR A 248 -1.21 14.94 1.82
CA TYR A 248 -0.05 15.76 2.12
C TYR A 248 -0.47 17.17 2.56
N ARG A 249 -1.39 17.80 1.81
CA ARG A 249 -1.91 19.13 2.16
C ARG A 249 -2.59 19.14 3.53
N PHE A 250 -3.38 18.11 3.81
CA PHE A 250 -4.13 18.04 5.07
C PHE A 250 -3.22 17.86 6.29
N ILE A 251 -2.22 16.98 6.19
CA ILE A 251 -1.31 16.69 7.31
C ILE A 251 -0.33 17.84 7.54
N THR A 252 0.18 18.43 6.46
CA THR A 252 1.29 19.40 6.54
C THR A 252 0.85 20.86 6.49
N GLY A 253 -0.39 21.14 6.07
CA GLY A 253 -0.89 22.48 5.81
C GLY A 253 -0.39 23.12 4.50
N ARG A 254 0.46 22.44 3.72
CA ARG A 254 1.07 22.96 2.48
C ARG A 254 0.91 22.01 1.30
N ALA A 255 0.90 22.52 0.08
CA ALA A 255 0.91 21.69 -1.11
C ALA A 255 2.23 20.90 -1.24
N PRO A 256 2.22 19.67 -1.81
CA PRO A 256 3.46 19.00 -2.15
C PRO A 256 4.18 19.76 -3.27
N THR A 257 5.51 19.79 -3.19
CA THR A 257 6.38 20.37 -4.22
C THR A 257 6.71 19.37 -5.33
N GLN A 258 6.61 18.07 -5.04
CA GLN A 258 6.83 16.97 -5.98
C GLN A 258 5.61 16.06 -6.03
N MET A 259 5.12 15.76 -7.23
CA MET A 259 4.07 14.76 -7.45
C MET A 259 4.63 13.40 -7.86
N ASP A 260 5.76 13.43 -8.56
CA ASP A 260 6.50 12.25 -8.96
C ASP A 260 7.41 11.76 -7.82
N ILE A 261 7.80 10.49 -7.93
CA ILE A 261 8.71 9.86 -6.98
C ILE A 261 10.14 10.18 -7.41
N VAL A 262 10.86 10.94 -6.58
CA VAL A 262 12.27 11.25 -6.79
C VAL A 262 13.10 10.03 -6.41
N PRO A 263 13.92 9.47 -7.31
CA PRO A 263 14.66 8.25 -7.00
C PRO A 263 15.81 8.49 -5.99
N ASP A 264 16.07 7.49 -5.15
CA ASP A 264 17.30 7.36 -4.38
C ASP A 264 18.46 6.98 -5.32
N THR A 265 19.70 7.12 -4.86
CA THR A 265 20.87 6.58 -5.59
C THR A 265 20.99 5.06 -5.46
N VAL A 266 20.50 4.50 -4.34
CA VAL A 266 20.41 3.07 -4.05
C VAL A 266 19.11 2.85 -3.27
N ALA A 267 18.31 1.87 -3.68
CA ALA A 267 17.10 1.50 -2.97
C ALA A 267 17.40 0.30 -2.05
N VAL A 268 17.08 0.40 -0.76
CA VAL A 268 17.11 -0.74 0.17
C VAL A 268 15.70 -1.28 0.32
N LEU A 269 15.52 -2.54 -0.07
CA LEU A 269 14.23 -3.22 -0.07
C LEU A 269 14.14 -4.25 1.05
N GLU A 270 13.04 -4.16 1.80
CA GLU A 270 12.64 -5.10 2.83
C GLU A 270 11.12 -5.29 2.74
N GLY A 271 10.64 -6.40 3.30
CA GLY A 271 9.21 -6.63 3.41
C GLY A 271 8.88 -7.85 4.23
N MET A 272 7.61 -8.25 4.20
CA MET A 272 7.09 -9.45 4.84
C MET A 272 6.54 -10.41 3.79
N ILE A 273 6.80 -11.69 3.99
CA ILE A 273 6.10 -12.77 3.29
C ILE A 273 5.02 -13.32 4.22
N SER A 274 3.79 -13.39 3.72
CA SER A 274 2.65 -13.97 4.42
C SER A 274 1.88 -14.95 3.54
N GLY A 275 0.94 -15.68 4.15
CA GLY A 275 0.13 -16.70 3.48
C GLY A 275 -1.33 -16.32 3.26
N HIS A 276 -2.04 -17.30 2.68
CA HIS A 276 -3.47 -17.45 2.84
C HIS A 276 -3.73 -18.72 3.65
N ALA A 277 -4.84 -18.74 4.36
CA ALA A 277 -5.42 -19.95 4.91
C ALA A 277 -6.94 -19.82 4.85
N ASN A 278 -7.65 -20.92 4.64
CA ASN A 278 -9.11 -20.94 4.48
C ASN A 278 -9.63 -19.92 3.43
N ALA A 279 -9.01 -19.91 2.24
CA ALA A 279 -9.29 -18.99 1.14
C ALA A 279 -9.19 -17.48 1.48
N SER A 280 -8.61 -17.12 2.63
CA SER A 280 -8.45 -15.74 3.09
C SER A 280 -6.99 -15.40 3.37
N PRO A 281 -6.56 -14.16 3.08
CA PRO A 281 -5.23 -13.69 3.45
C PRO A 281 -5.09 -13.61 4.97
N THR A 282 -3.92 -13.93 5.50
CA THR A 282 -3.70 -13.90 6.96
C THR A 282 -2.94 -12.65 7.43
N ASN A 283 -2.08 -12.07 6.58
CA ASN A 283 -1.07 -11.07 7.00
C ASN A 283 -0.21 -11.53 8.19
N LEU A 284 -0.17 -12.84 8.46
CA LEU A 284 0.67 -13.40 9.50
C LEU A 284 2.05 -13.73 8.92
N PRO A 285 3.13 -13.50 9.70
CA PRO A 285 4.48 -13.93 9.35
C PRO A 285 4.55 -15.37 8.85
N LEU A 286 5.17 -15.57 7.69
CA LEU A 286 5.53 -16.90 7.20
C LEU A 286 7.04 -17.11 7.32
N ALA A 287 7.45 -17.92 8.29
CA ALA A 287 8.84 -18.31 8.49
C ALA A 287 9.29 -19.33 7.44
N ASN A 288 10.60 -19.39 7.17
CA ASN A 288 11.23 -20.37 6.28
C ASN A 288 10.80 -20.28 4.81
N ALA A 289 10.09 -19.22 4.40
CA ALA A 289 9.89 -18.93 2.98
C ALA A 289 11.22 -18.44 2.38
N VAL A 290 11.49 -18.83 1.14
CA VAL A 290 12.69 -18.40 0.42
C VAL A 290 12.32 -17.31 -0.56
N ILE A 291 13.11 -16.24 -0.60
CA ILE A 291 13.03 -15.23 -1.64
C ILE A 291 14.35 -15.18 -2.40
N THR A 292 14.28 -15.27 -3.71
CA THR A 292 15.40 -15.09 -4.63
C THR A 292 15.07 -13.95 -5.58
N VAL A 293 15.97 -12.98 -5.70
CA VAL A 293 15.77 -11.81 -6.57
C VAL A 293 16.73 -11.92 -7.74
N HIS A 294 16.19 -11.83 -8.95
CA HIS A 294 16.95 -11.86 -10.19
C HIS A 294 16.83 -10.51 -10.91
N ALA A 295 17.94 -9.92 -11.32
CA ALA A 295 17.90 -8.86 -12.32
C ALA A 295 17.39 -9.45 -13.64
N VAL A 296 16.54 -8.74 -14.35
CA VAL A 296 15.97 -9.20 -15.62
C VAL A 296 16.11 -8.17 -16.73
N ASP A 297 16.28 -8.66 -17.96
CA ASP A 297 16.25 -7.83 -19.15
C ASP A 297 14.85 -7.24 -19.36
N ALA A 298 14.79 -5.94 -19.65
CA ALA A 298 13.53 -5.22 -19.71
C ALA A 298 12.67 -5.56 -20.93
N ALA A 299 13.29 -6.02 -22.02
CA ALA A 299 12.60 -6.34 -23.27
C ALA A 299 12.10 -7.79 -23.31
N THR A 300 12.76 -8.69 -22.57
CA THR A 300 12.51 -10.13 -22.65
C THR A 300 12.07 -10.75 -21.33
N GLY A 301 12.31 -10.10 -20.18
CA GLY A 301 12.10 -10.70 -18.86
C GLY A 301 13.08 -11.83 -18.53
N GLN A 302 14.13 -12.03 -19.33
CA GLN A 302 15.16 -13.04 -19.09
C GLN A 302 16.05 -12.64 -17.91
N ARG A 303 16.37 -13.59 -17.03
CA ARG A 303 17.31 -13.40 -15.92
C ARG A 303 18.70 -13.04 -16.44
N ILE A 304 19.33 -12.05 -15.82
CA ILE A 304 20.68 -11.59 -16.12
C ILE A 304 21.62 -12.11 -15.04
N GLY A 305 22.55 -12.99 -15.42
CA GLY A 305 23.59 -13.52 -14.53
C GLY A 305 23.05 -14.34 -13.35
N ALA A 306 23.83 -14.39 -12.28
CA ALA A 306 23.47 -15.06 -11.03
C ALA A 306 22.39 -14.26 -10.26
N PRO A 307 21.66 -14.89 -9.31
CA PRO A 307 20.73 -14.17 -8.43
C PRO A 307 21.40 -12.94 -7.78
N ALA A 308 20.71 -11.80 -7.81
CA ALA A 308 21.18 -10.57 -7.19
C ALA A 308 21.04 -10.62 -5.65
N TYR A 309 20.12 -11.45 -5.15
CA TYR A 309 19.88 -11.63 -3.72
C TYR A 309 19.17 -12.95 -3.46
N ARG A 310 19.42 -13.52 -2.29
CA ARG A 310 18.66 -14.66 -1.78
C ARG A 310 18.57 -14.58 -0.26
N ALA A 311 17.39 -14.84 0.30
CA ALA A 311 17.20 -14.94 1.74
C ALA A 311 16.11 -15.96 2.12
N VAL A 312 16.14 -16.35 3.38
CA VAL A 312 15.11 -17.16 4.03
C VAL A 312 14.45 -16.28 5.10
N THR A 313 13.13 -16.29 5.18
CA THR A 313 12.42 -15.48 6.16
C THR A 313 12.59 -16.02 7.58
N SER A 314 12.76 -15.09 8.53
CA SER A 314 12.78 -15.41 9.96
C SER A 314 11.38 -15.73 10.50
N HIS A 315 11.27 -16.01 11.81
CA HIS A 315 9.98 -16.18 12.49
C HIS A 315 9.06 -14.94 12.39
N THR A 316 9.61 -13.77 12.02
CA THR A 316 8.82 -12.55 11.77
C THR A 316 8.35 -12.42 10.32
N GLY A 317 8.64 -13.41 9.46
CA GLY A 317 8.27 -13.40 8.04
C GLY A 317 9.03 -12.36 7.22
N ARG A 318 9.97 -11.64 7.84
CA ARG A 318 10.73 -10.55 7.23
C ARG A 318 11.82 -11.07 6.30
N TRP A 319 12.01 -10.35 5.20
CA TRP A 319 13.14 -10.49 4.30
C TRP A 319 13.79 -9.13 4.03
N GLY A 320 15.02 -9.16 3.53
CA GLY A 320 15.88 -8.00 3.34
C GLY A 320 16.94 -7.90 4.44
N PRO A 321 17.79 -6.86 4.42
CA PRO A 321 17.81 -5.77 3.43
C PRO A 321 18.45 -6.20 2.10
N PHE A 322 17.76 -5.94 0.99
CA PHE A 322 18.31 -6.08 -0.37
C PHE A 322 18.68 -4.71 -0.93
N ARG A 323 19.93 -4.51 -1.34
CA ARG A 323 20.39 -3.29 -2.04
C ARG A 323 20.10 -3.43 -3.53
N ALA A 324 19.01 -2.79 -3.98
CA ALA A 324 18.56 -2.78 -5.36
C ALA A 324 19.06 -1.55 -6.13
N SER A 325 19.26 -1.72 -7.43
CA SER A 325 19.41 -0.60 -8.36
C SER A 325 18.05 0.07 -8.58
N PRO A 326 17.95 1.41 -8.46
CA PRO A 326 16.70 2.13 -8.69
C PRO A 326 16.16 2.09 -10.12
N THR A 327 16.98 1.62 -11.08
CA THR A 327 16.65 1.59 -12.51
C THR A 327 16.56 0.17 -13.08
N ALA A 328 17.07 -0.83 -12.36
CA ALA A 328 17.00 -2.22 -12.79
C ALA A 328 15.58 -2.78 -12.62
N ARG A 329 15.24 -3.77 -13.47
CA ARG A 329 14.03 -4.56 -13.33
C ARG A 329 14.37 -5.87 -12.63
N TYR A 330 13.42 -6.34 -11.82
CA TYR A 330 13.61 -7.54 -11.00
C TYR A 330 12.45 -8.50 -11.16
N GLU A 331 12.80 -9.80 -11.18
CA GLU A 331 11.92 -10.90 -10.85
C GLU A 331 12.16 -11.29 -9.39
N PHE A 332 11.08 -11.35 -8.61
CA PHE A 332 11.07 -11.93 -7.27
C PHE A 332 10.50 -13.33 -7.37
N GLU A 333 11.36 -14.32 -7.23
CA GLU A 333 10.99 -15.71 -7.06
C GLU A 333 10.77 -15.96 -5.57
N VAL A 334 9.54 -16.25 -5.17
CA VAL A 334 9.17 -16.47 -3.77
C VAL A 334 8.68 -17.89 -3.61
N ALA A 335 9.37 -18.69 -2.79
CA ALA A 335 9.06 -20.08 -2.53
C ALA A 335 8.57 -20.29 -1.10
N GLY A 336 7.49 -21.05 -0.94
CA GLY A 336 6.97 -21.44 0.37
C GLY A 336 7.95 -22.34 1.15
N PRO A 337 7.72 -22.57 2.45
CA PRO A 337 8.61 -23.41 3.27
C PRO A 337 8.80 -24.83 2.76
N ASP A 338 7.80 -25.37 2.06
CA ASP A 338 7.83 -26.70 1.44
C ASP A 338 8.42 -26.69 0.01
N SER A 339 8.82 -25.52 -0.49
CA SER A 339 9.28 -25.28 -1.86
C SER A 339 8.30 -25.71 -2.97
N THR A 340 7.07 -26.09 -2.64
CA THR A 340 6.07 -26.52 -3.64
C THR A 340 5.30 -25.35 -4.23
N VAL A 341 5.27 -24.25 -3.49
CA VAL A 341 4.57 -23.02 -3.81
C VAL A 341 5.56 -21.99 -4.30
N ILE A 342 5.58 -21.71 -5.59
CA ILE A 342 6.46 -20.68 -6.17
C ILE A 342 5.60 -19.58 -6.78
N LEU A 343 6.03 -18.34 -6.55
CA LEU A 343 5.52 -17.15 -7.21
C LEU A 343 6.65 -16.49 -7.97
N HIS A 344 6.37 -16.14 -9.22
CA HIS A 344 7.25 -15.29 -10.02
C HIS A 344 6.60 -13.91 -10.13
N VAL A 345 7.13 -12.92 -9.44
CA VAL A 345 6.58 -11.54 -9.44
C VAL A 345 7.56 -10.60 -10.11
N PHE A 346 7.16 -10.03 -11.23
CA PHE A 346 7.90 -9.01 -11.97
C PHE A 346 7.32 -7.65 -11.61
N ARG A 347 8.19 -6.72 -11.20
CA ARG A 347 7.82 -5.35 -10.83
C ARG A 347 8.65 -4.35 -11.64
N LEU A 348 8.12 -3.15 -11.79
CA LEU A 348 8.88 -2.00 -12.28
C LEU A 348 10.05 -1.68 -11.32
N PRO A 349 11.05 -0.88 -11.77
CA PRO A 349 12.16 -0.48 -10.90
C PRO A 349 11.65 0.22 -9.65
N PHE A 350 12.30 -0.05 -8.51
CA PHE A 350 12.01 0.57 -7.22
C PHE A 350 12.80 1.87 -7.11
N PRO A 351 12.18 3.05 -7.35
CA PRO A 351 12.93 4.30 -7.37
C PRO A 351 13.51 4.65 -6.00
N ARG A 352 12.93 4.17 -4.89
CA ARG A 352 13.34 4.50 -3.53
C ARG A 352 13.33 3.27 -2.63
N SER A 353 14.00 3.38 -1.49
CA SER A 353 14.00 2.36 -0.43
C SER A 353 12.56 2.08 0.06
N SER A 354 12.26 0.84 0.45
CA SER A 354 10.95 0.47 0.97
C SER A 354 11.05 -0.67 1.98
N ARG A 355 10.28 -0.56 3.06
CA ARG A 355 10.22 -1.55 4.16
C ARG A 355 8.99 -2.45 4.12
N VAL A 356 8.17 -2.29 3.08
CA VAL A 356 6.87 -2.93 2.91
C VAL A 356 6.73 -3.56 1.53
N VAL A 357 7.84 -4.04 0.96
CA VAL A 357 7.84 -4.85 -0.26
C VAL A 357 7.33 -6.25 0.07
N ASN A 358 6.03 -6.33 0.34
CA ASN A 358 5.38 -7.53 0.83
C ASN A 358 5.02 -8.47 -0.34
N PHE A 359 5.08 -9.77 -0.06
CA PHE A 359 4.59 -10.82 -0.93
C PHE A 359 3.60 -11.68 -0.17
N ARG A 360 2.55 -12.12 -0.86
CA ARG A 360 1.55 -12.99 -0.27
C ARG A 360 1.31 -14.17 -1.19
N PHE A 361 1.49 -15.37 -0.66
CA PHE A 361 1.14 -16.60 -1.38
C PHE A 361 -0.36 -16.66 -1.62
N PRO A 362 -0.86 -16.55 -2.86
CA PRO A 362 -2.28 -16.62 -3.13
C PRO A 362 -2.79 -18.04 -2.85
N ALA A 363 -4.11 -18.16 -2.69
CA ALA A 363 -4.76 -19.44 -2.95
C ALA A 363 -4.42 -19.87 -4.39
N PRO A 364 -3.97 -21.12 -4.61
CA PRO A 364 -3.64 -21.57 -5.96
C PRO A 364 -4.88 -21.48 -6.84
N PRO A 365 -4.80 -20.91 -8.07
CA PRO A 365 -5.90 -20.98 -9.01
C PRO A 365 -6.16 -22.45 -9.39
N ALA A 366 -7.35 -22.73 -9.93
CA ALA A 366 -7.58 -24.02 -10.57
C ALA A 366 -6.50 -24.24 -11.64
N THR A 367 -5.73 -25.32 -11.49
CA THR A 367 -4.65 -25.64 -12.42
C THR A 367 -5.24 -25.98 -13.79
N ARG A 368 -4.63 -25.47 -14.85
CA ARG A 368 -4.89 -25.92 -16.21
C ARG A 368 -3.76 -26.83 -16.65
N ALA A 369 -4.11 -28.01 -17.15
CA ALA A 369 -3.14 -28.94 -17.71
C ALA A 369 -2.29 -28.22 -18.78
N ASP A 370 -0.99 -28.50 -18.76
CA ASP A 370 0.04 -27.94 -19.63
C ASP A 370 0.04 -26.41 -19.85
N SER A 371 -0.49 -25.62 -18.90
CA SER A 371 -0.59 -24.16 -19.03
C SER A 371 -0.03 -23.40 -17.83
N VAL A 372 0.59 -22.24 -18.10
CA VAL A 372 1.00 -21.22 -17.12
C VAL A 372 0.05 -20.04 -17.17
N GLY A 373 -0.39 -19.59 -15.99
CA GLY A 373 -1.18 -18.38 -15.83
C GLY A 373 -0.28 -17.16 -15.71
N VAL A 374 -0.35 -16.27 -16.69
CA VAL A 374 0.29 -14.96 -16.65
C VAL A 374 -0.73 -13.91 -16.21
N LEU A 375 -0.43 -13.19 -15.13
CA LEU A 375 -1.31 -12.19 -14.55
C LEU A 375 -0.77 -10.78 -14.78
N ILE A 376 -1.70 -9.89 -15.08
CA ILE A 376 -1.57 -8.47 -14.81
C ILE A 376 -2.24 -8.22 -13.47
N VAL A 377 -1.54 -7.56 -12.55
CA VAL A 377 -2.07 -7.17 -11.24
C VAL A 377 -1.86 -5.67 -11.04
N ARG A 378 -2.91 -4.96 -10.61
CA ARG A 378 -2.90 -3.53 -10.27
C ARG A 378 -3.31 -3.37 -8.80
N PRO A 379 -2.38 -3.50 -7.83
CA PRO A 379 -2.74 -3.55 -6.40
C PRO A 379 -3.42 -2.28 -5.86
N ARG A 380 -3.13 -1.12 -6.47
CA ARG A 380 -3.55 0.22 -6.01
C ARG A 380 -4.69 0.83 -6.82
N GLY A 381 -5.31 0.05 -7.70
CA GLY A 381 -6.42 0.47 -8.55
C GLY A 381 -7.24 -0.71 -9.06
N TYR A 382 -8.32 -0.43 -9.75
CA TYR A 382 -9.09 -1.40 -10.51
C TYR A 382 -8.94 -1.14 -12.01
N LEU A 383 -9.28 -2.12 -12.82
CA LEU A 383 -9.24 -2.07 -14.28
C LEU A 383 -10.66 -1.82 -14.81
N GLY A 384 -10.83 -0.82 -15.67
CA GLY A 384 -12.10 -0.48 -16.31
C GLY A 384 -12.01 -0.46 -17.83
N LEU A 385 -12.92 -1.15 -18.51
CA LEU A 385 -12.99 -1.13 -19.98
C LEU A 385 -13.41 0.26 -20.47
N GLY A 386 -12.64 0.82 -21.40
CA GLY A 386 -12.86 2.18 -21.93
C GLY A 386 -12.16 3.28 -21.13
N ARG A 387 -11.69 2.95 -19.92
CA ARG A 387 -10.86 3.79 -19.07
C ARG A 387 -9.39 3.40 -19.16
N ASP A 388 -9.12 2.10 -19.06
CA ASP A 388 -7.78 1.53 -19.01
C ASP A 388 -7.46 0.75 -20.29
N THR A 389 -6.22 0.85 -20.76
CA THR A 389 -5.64 -0.02 -21.79
C THR A 389 -4.93 -1.17 -21.09
N VAL A 390 -5.46 -2.39 -21.19
CA VAL A 390 -4.86 -3.59 -20.58
C VAL A 390 -4.62 -4.63 -21.65
N GLU A 391 -3.37 -5.07 -21.83
CA GLU A 391 -2.98 -5.91 -22.96
C GLU A 391 -1.97 -6.99 -22.58
N PHE A 392 -2.08 -8.14 -23.24
CA PHE A 392 -1.05 -9.18 -23.32
C PHE A 392 -0.59 -9.28 -24.78
N ASP A 393 0.68 -9.04 -25.07
CA ASP A 393 1.28 -9.06 -26.42
C ASP A 393 0.50 -8.20 -27.44
N GLY A 394 0.08 -7.01 -27.01
CA GLY A 394 -0.72 -6.09 -27.83
C GLY A 394 -2.17 -6.52 -28.03
N THR A 395 -2.59 -7.67 -27.50
CA THR A 395 -3.99 -8.11 -27.52
C THR A 395 -4.67 -7.66 -26.22
N ARG A 396 -5.84 -7.00 -26.34
CA ARG A 396 -6.62 -6.55 -25.19
C ARG A 396 -6.96 -7.72 -24.26
N ALA A 397 -6.79 -7.51 -22.96
CA ALA A 397 -7.14 -8.47 -21.92
C ALA A 397 -8.67 -8.66 -21.83
N LEU A 398 -9.08 -9.90 -21.57
CA LEU A 398 -10.48 -10.28 -21.35
C LEU A 398 -10.86 -10.17 -19.86
N GLY A 399 -12.16 -10.15 -19.57
CA GLY A 399 -12.68 -10.17 -18.20
C GLY A 399 -12.67 -8.83 -17.47
N ILE A 400 -12.38 -7.73 -18.17
CA ILE A 400 -12.44 -6.37 -17.63
C ILE A 400 -13.81 -5.77 -17.96
N PRO A 401 -14.64 -5.43 -16.94
CA PRO A 401 -15.98 -4.91 -17.17
C PRO A 401 -15.97 -3.44 -17.59
N PRO A 402 -16.97 -2.97 -18.37
CA PRO A 402 -17.21 -1.55 -18.60
C PRO A 402 -17.86 -0.89 -17.37
N GLY A 403 -17.82 0.45 -17.34
CA GLY A 403 -18.43 1.24 -16.27
C GLY A 403 -17.56 1.30 -15.02
N VAL A 404 -18.15 1.07 -13.85
CA VAL A 404 -17.46 1.13 -12.57
C VAL A 404 -16.40 0.01 -12.48
N PRO A 405 -15.10 0.35 -12.29
CA PRO A 405 -14.03 -0.65 -12.20
C PRO A 405 -14.20 -1.58 -10.99
N THR A 406 -14.18 -2.90 -11.21
CA THR A 406 -14.40 -3.89 -10.12
C THR A 406 -13.33 -4.96 -9.96
N VAL A 407 -12.46 -5.13 -10.96
CA VAL A 407 -11.42 -6.18 -11.00
C VAL A 407 -10.03 -5.56 -10.93
N ASP A 408 -9.12 -6.16 -10.16
CA ASP A 408 -7.74 -5.67 -9.96
C ASP A 408 -6.69 -6.45 -10.75
N ARG A 409 -7.16 -7.40 -11.57
CA ARG A 409 -6.31 -8.33 -12.28
C ARG A 409 -6.93 -8.77 -13.59
N ALA A 410 -6.06 -9.15 -14.51
CA ALA A 410 -6.42 -9.91 -15.70
C ALA A 410 -5.47 -11.11 -15.82
N ILE A 411 -5.94 -12.20 -16.44
CA ILE A 411 -5.14 -13.42 -16.60
C ILE A 411 -5.18 -13.90 -18.06
N ARG A 412 -4.03 -14.34 -18.55
CA ARG A 412 -3.88 -15.07 -19.80
C ARG A 412 -3.18 -16.40 -19.53
N TRP A 413 -3.69 -17.46 -20.13
CA TRP A 413 -3.07 -18.78 -20.06
C TRP A 413 -2.20 -19.00 -21.30
N VAL A 414 -0.98 -19.49 -21.10
CA VAL A 414 0.00 -19.81 -22.15
C VAL A 414 0.55 -21.22 -21.96
N GLY A 415 1.13 -21.82 -23.00
CA GLY A 415 1.70 -23.17 -22.91
C GLY A 415 2.85 -23.24 -21.89
N ALA A 416 2.93 -24.34 -21.14
CA ALA A 416 3.93 -24.54 -20.09
C ALA A 416 5.21 -25.27 -20.52
N ARG A 417 5.33 -25.64 -21.81
CA ARG A 417 6.41 -26.51 -22.31
C ARG A 417 7.76 -25.82 -22.42
N GLU A 418 7.77 -24.57 -22.85
CA GLU A 418 8.97 -23.76 -23.08
C GLU A 418 8.87 -22.44 -22.31
N PRO A 419 10.00 -21.77 -22.00
CA PRO A 419 9.96 -20.42 -21.46
C PRO A 419 9.37 -19.46 -22.50
N ILE A 420 8.33 -18.72 -22.12
CA ILE A 420 7.64 -17.74 -22.97
C ILE A 420 7.76 -16.38 -22.31
N SER A 421 8.19 -15.38 -23.08
CA SER A 421 8.11 -13.98 -22.69
C SER A 421 6.76 -13.42 -23.09
N VAL A 422 6.07 -12.76 -22.16
CA VAL A 422 4.77 -12.12 -22.40
C VAL A 422 4.89 -10.64 -22.07
N ARG A 423 4.63 -9.79 -23.07
CA ARG A 423 4.57 -8.35 -22.87
C ARG A 423 3.22 -7.99 -22.26
N THR A 424 3.23 -7.54 -21.01
CA THR A 424 2.03 -7.04 -20.34
C THR A 424 2.02 -5.52 -20.34
N ARG A 425 0.84 -4.92 -20.52
CA ARG A 425 0.66 -3.47 -20.52
C ARG A 425 -0.57 -3.08 -19.71
N VAL A 426 -0.43 -2.04 -18.90
CA VAL A 426 -1.53 -1.28 -18.29
C VAL A 426 -1.25 0.18 -18.61
N ASN A 427 -2.18 0.84 -19.30
CA ASN A 427 -2.08 2.21 -19.81
C ASN A 427 -0.71 2.54 -20.44
N GLY A 428 0.10 3.35 -19.76
CA GLY A 428 1.42 3.76 -20.22
C GLY A 428 2.56 2.82 -19.79
N GLU A 429 2.30 1.95 -18.82
CA GLU A 429 3.31 1.07 -18.22
C GLU A 429 3.41 -0.27 -18.96
N THR A 430 4.63 -0.79 -19.09
CA THR A 430 4.90 -2.11 -19.67
C THR A 430 5.83 -2.91 -18.76
N ILE A 431 5.46 -4.16 -18.51
CA ILE A 431 6.29 -5.17 -17.85
C ILE A 431 6.34 -6.41 -18.76
N VAL A 432 7.54 -6.84 -19.14
CA VAL A 432 7.71 -8.13 -19.83
C VAL A 432 8.03 -9.17 -18.77
N VAL A 433 7.22 -10.21 -18.69
CA VAL A 433 7.44 -11.35 -17.79
C VAL A 433 7.93 -12.55 -18.59
N ARG A 434 8.62 -13.49 -17.94
CA ARG A 434 9.05 -14.73 -18.57
C ARG A 434 8.62 -15.93 -17.73
N THR A 435 8.00 -16.92 -18.35
CA THR A 435 7.60 -18.17 -17.69
C THR A 435 8.78 -19.08 -17.42
N GLN A 436 8.67 -19.91 -16.37
CA GLN A 436 9.67 -20.91 -16.00
C GLN A 436 9.07 -22.32 -16.18
N PRO A 437 9.49 -23.09 -17.20
CA PRO A 437 9.00 -24.44 -17.44
C PRO A 437 9.50 -25.37 -16.32
N GLY A 438 8.64 -25.62 -15.33
CA GLY A 438 8.99 -26.42 -14.14
C GLY A 438 8.34 -25.94 -12.84
N ASP A 439 7.83 -24.71 -12.81
CA ASP A 439 7.04 -24.22 -11.68
C ASP A 439 5.74 -25.04 -11.58
N LYS A 440 5.52 -25.70 -10.43
CA LYS A 440 4.36 -26.54 -10.17
C LYS A 440 3.07 -25.74 -10.00
N ARG A 441 3.14 -24.49 -9.56
CA ARG A 441 1.97 -23.60 -9.44
C ARG A 441 1.65 -22.88 -10.74
N ARG A 442 2.63 -22.78 -11.63
CA ARG A 442 2.48 -22.26 -12.99
C ARG A 442 1.87 -20.86 -12.99
N LEU A 443 2.41 -19.95 -12.17
CA LEU A 443 1.88 -18.60 -11.99
C LEU A 443 2.98 -17.53 -12.10
N VAL A 444 2.81 -16.60 -13.03
CA VAL A 444 3.73 -15.47 -13.23
C VAL A 444 2.93 -14.17 -13.21
N SER A 445 3.35 -13.21 -12.39
CA SER A 445 2.64 -11.95 -12.19
C SER A 445 3.48 -10.77 -12.64
N ALA A 446 2.91 -9.92 -13.49
CA ALA A 446 3.33 -8.54 -13.70
C ALA A 446 2.54 -7.65 -12.73
N GLU A 447 3.23 -7.08 -11.74
CA GLU A 447 2.62 -6.19 -10.76
C GLU A 447 2.93 -4.72 -11.10
N PHE A 448 1.90 -3.99 -11.49
CA PHE A 448 1.98 -2.59 -11.90
C PHE A 448 1.94 -1.67 -10.67
N GLN A 449 2.87 -0.71 -10.64
CA GLN A 449 3.13 0.04 -9.42
C GLN A 449 2.78 1.52 -9.52
N ARG A 450 3.08 2.27 -10.59
CA ARG A 450 3.24 3.75 -10.47
C ARG A 450 2.02 4.59 -10.82
N GLU A 451 0.97 3.98 -11.35
CA GLU A 451 -0.26 4.69 -11.74
C GLU A 451 -1.08 5.20 -10.55
#